data_AF-A0A962P8K1-F1
#
_entry.id   AF-A0A962P8K1-F1
#
_cell.length_a   1.000
_cell.length_b   1.000
_cell.length_c   1.000
_cell.angle_alpha   90.00
_cell.angle_beta   90.00
_cell.angle_gamma   90.00
#
_symmetry.space_group_name_H-M   'P 1'
#
loop_
_entity.id
_entity.type
_entity.pdbx_description
1 polymer ?
#
loop_
_entity_poly.entity_id
_entity_poly.type
_entity_poly.pdbx_seq_one_letter_code
_entity_poly.pdbx_strand_id
1 'polypeptide(L)'
;MGWGTLNLTVTIGAFLFAAGLAISLINFLYSSRRGAMAGPDPWHADTLEWLTDSPPAVYANLHIPTVASRHPLWDRHDELDDPDNARVLDKSRYTLTTTALDARPLGIARMPRDSVAPLVTALALGGLCTALLLKALWPSLSMLLLAGLTAAVWLWPQPEERPDE
;
A
#
# COMPACT_ATOMS: atom_id res chain seq x y z
N MET A 1 17.08 13.86 -45.75
CA MET A 1 16.92 12.94 -44.61
C MET A 1 15.56 12.26 -44.72
N GLY A 2 15.51 10.95 -45.04
CA GLY A 2 14.28 10.18 -45.31
C GLY A 2 13.49 9.73 -44.07
N TRP A 3 13.47 10.54 -43.01
CA TRP A 3 12.88 10.18 -41.71
C TRP A 3 11.41 10.62 -41.55
N GLY A 4 10.85 11.32 -42.55
CA GLY A 4 9.50 11.89 -42.47
C GLY A 4 8.42 10.83 -42.23
N THR A 5 8.50 9.69 -42.92
CA THR A 5 7.54 8.59 -42.76
C THR A 5 7.61 7.95 -41.38
N LEU A 6 8.81 7.80 -40.82
CA LEU A 6 9.00 7.27 -39.46
C LEU A 6 8.44 8.25 -38.41
N ASN A 7 8.74 9.55 -38.55
CA ASN A 7 8.20 10.57 -37.66
C ASN A 7 6.66 10.63 -37.72
N LEU A 8 6.07 10.58 -38.92
CA LEU A 8 4.63 10.55 -39.10
C LEU A 8 3.99 9.33 -38.41
N THR A 9 4.61 8.15 -38.56
CA THR A 9 4.13 6.91 -37.94
C THR A 9 4.14 7.03 -36.40
N VAL A 10 5.23 7.55 -35.83
CA VAL A 10 5.35 7.78 -34.38
C VAL A 10 4.29 8.78 -33.90
N THR A 11 4.04 9.86 -34.64
CA THR A 11 3.01 10.85 -34.30
C THR A 11 1.61 10.23 -34.31
N ILE A 12 1.28 9.40 -35.31
CA ILE A 12 0.00 8.67 -35.35
C ILE A 12 -0.12 7.75 -34.12
N GLY A 13 0.93 7.00 -33.80
CA GLY A 13 0.97 6.15 -32.61
C GLY A 13 0.75 6.93 -31.31
N ALA A 14 1.36 8.11 -31.18
CA ALA A 14 1.18 8.97 -30.01
C ALA A 14 -0.27 9.45 -29.87
N PHE A 15 -0.94 9.83 -30.97
CA PHE A 15 -2.36 10.21 -30.93
C PHE A 15 -3.28 9.04 -30.58
N LEU A 16 -3.00 7.84 -31.10
CA LEU A 16 -3.76 6.63 -30.76
C LEU A 16 -3.60 6.28 -29.27
N PHE A 17 -2.37 6.35 -28.75
CA PHE A 17 -2.11 6.13 -27.32
C PHE A 17 -2.83 7.17 -26.44
N ALA A 18 -2.76 8.46 -26.83
CA ALA A 18 -3.46 9.53 -26.12
C ALA A 18 -4.99 9.31 -26.10
N ALA A 19 -5.57 8.86 -27.22
CA ALA A 19 -6.99 8.53 -27.29
C ALA A 19 -7.35 7.35 -26.37
N GLY A 20 -6.54 6.29 -26.36
CA GLY A 20 -6.74 5.15 -25.44
C GLY A 20 -6.68 5.55 -23.98
N LEU A 21 -5.68 6.37 -23.60
CA LEU A 21 -5.55 6.90 -22.24
C LEU A 21 -6.74 7.77 -21.85
N ALA A 22 -7.23 8.62 -22.77
CA ALA A 22 -8.40 9.45 -22.54
C ALA A 22 -9.66 8.61 -22.27
N ILE A 23 -9.89 7.55 -23.06
CA ILE A 23 -11.02 6.63 -22.84
C ILE A 23 -10.92 5.96 -21.46
N SER A 24 -9.74 5.45 -21.08
CA SER A 24 -9.51 4.84 -19.76
C SER A 24 -9.75 5.82 -18.61
N LEU A 25 -9.29 7.07 -18.76
CA LEU A 25 -9.51 8.11 -17.76
C LEU A 25 -10.99 8.49 -17.63
N ILE A 26 -11.70 8.63 -18.76
CA ILE A 26 -13.14 8.87 -18.77
C ILE A 26 -13.88 7.72 -18.08
N ASN A 27 -13.52 6.47 -18.37
CA ASN A 27 -14.11 5.29 -17.74
C ASN A 27 -13.88 5.27 -16.22
N PHE A 28 -12.66 5.58 -15.77
CA PHE A 28 -12.32 5.68 -14.35
C PHE A 28 -13.14 6.78 -13.65
N LEU A 29 -13.19 7.99 -14.23
CA LEU A 29 -13.94 9.11 -13.67
C LEU A 29 -15.45 8.85 -13.63
N TYR A 30 -15.98 8.20 -14.65
CA TYR A 30 -17.39 7.80 -14.70
C TYR A 30 -17.69 6.74 -13.63
N SER A 31 -16.88 5.69 -13.55
CA SER A 31 -17.06 4.58 -12.60
C SER A 31 -16.90 5.03 -11.15
N SER A 32 -15.94 5.92 -10.87
CA SER A 32 -15.74 6.47 -9.52
C SER A 32 -16.93 7.33 -9.03
N ARG A 33 -17.67 7.98 -9.95
CA ARG A 33 -18.79 8.87 -9.58
C ARG A 33 -20.17 8.22 -9.68
N ARG A 34 -20.34 7.25 -10.58
CA ARG A 34 -21.65 6.67 -10.94
C ARG A 34 -21.65 5.15 -11.04
N GLY A 35 -20.52 4.49 -10.80
CA GLY A 35 -20.44 3.04 -10.80
C GLY A 35 -21.24 2.43 -9.65
N ALA A 36 -21.74 1.21 -9.86
CA ALA A 36 -22.30 0.41 -8.77
C ALA A 36 -21.20 0.05 -7.78
N MET A 37 -21.55 -0.05 -6.49
CA MET A 37 -20.62 -0.57 -5.49
C MET A 37 -20.31 -2.02 -5.80
N ALA A 38 -19.02 -2.37 -5.81
CA ALA A 38 -18.60 -3.76 -5.95
C ALA A 38 -18.94 -4.54 -4.66
N GLY A 39 -19.37 -5.79 -4.80
CA GLY A 39 -19.41 -6.73 -3.69
C GLY A 39 -18.01 -7.22 -3.29
N PRO A 40 -17.89 -8.05 -2.24
CA PRO A 40 -16.61 -8.60 -1.78
C PRO A 40 -15.82 -9.33 -2.88
N ASP A 41 -16.49 -10.21 -3.62
CA ASP A 41 -15.89 -10.97 -4.72
C ASP A 41 -16.76 -10.94 -6.00
N PRO A 42 -16.58 -9.92 -6.86
CA PRO A 42 -17.29 -9.85 -8.13
C PRO A 42 -16.80 -10.87 -9.17
N TRP A 43 -15.64 -11.51 -8.97
CA TRP A 43 -14.99 -12.35 -9.97
C TRP A 43 -14.94 -13.83 -9.59
N HIS A 44 -15.37 -14.20 -8.38
CA HIS A 44 -15.23 -15.55 -7.83
C HIS A 44 -13.77 -16.01 -7.82
N ALA A 45 -12.88 -15.12 -7.40
CA ALA A 45 -11.43 -15.37 -7.38
C ALA A 45 -11.00 -16.20 -6.16
N ASP A 46 -9.79 -16.73 -6.23
CA ASP A 46 -9.31 -17.81 -5.34
C ASP A 46 -8.47 -17.32 -4.15
N THR A 47 -8.07 -16.06 -4.16
CA THR A 47 -7.07 -15.47 -3.27
C THR A 47 -7.70 -14.64 -2.15
N LEU A 48 -7.01 -14.48 -1.02
CA LEU A 48 -7.58 -13.89 0.20
C LEU A 48 -7.97 -12.41 0.09
N GLU A 49 -7.53 -11.66 -0.92
CA GLU A 49 -7.99 -10.29 -1.12
C GLU A 49 -9.49 -10.20 -1.47
N TRP A 50 -10.11 -11.31 -1.90
CA TRP A 50 -11.54 -11.40 -2.20
C TRP A 50 -12.37 -11.90 -1.01
N LEU A 51 -11.73 -12.16 0.13
CA LEU A 51 -12.40 -12.54 1.39
C LEU A 51 -12.99 -11.33 2.14
N THR A 52 -12.42 -10.14 1.92
CA THR A 52 -12.78 -8.90 2.62
C THR A 52 -13.86 -8.12 1.88
N ASP A 53 -14.53 -7.21 2.59
CA ASP A 53 -15.52 -6.31 1.99
C ASP A 53 -14.89 -5.36 0.96
N SER A 54 -15.73 -4.81 0.08
CA SER A 54 -15.33 -3.81 -0.91
C SER A 54 -16.00 -2.45 -0.61
N PRO A 55 -15.26 -1.42 -0.17
CA PRO A 55 -13.82 -1.37 0.09
C PRO A 55 -13.41 -2.09 1.39
N PRO A 56 -12.15 -2.56 1.50
CA PRO A 56 -11.68 -3.28 2.67
C PRO A 56 -11.66 -2.38 3.91
N ALA A 57 -11.95 -2.97 5.07
CA ALA A 57 -11.75 -2.32 6.35
C ALA A 57 -10.25 -2.02 6.58
N VAL A 58 -9.93 -1.07 7.47
CA VAL A 58 -8.52 -0.69 7.77
C VAL A 58 -7.70 -1.88 8.28
N TYR A 59 -8.35 -2.84 8.96
CA TYR A 59 -7.74 -4.07 9.46
C TYR A 59 -7.83 -5.24 8.46
N ALA A 60 -8.35 -5.02 7.25
CA ALA A 60 -8.71 -6.03 6.25
C ALA A 60 -9.70 -7.08 6.77
N ASN A 61 -9.21 -8.14 7.41
CA ASN A 61 -10.03 -9.22 7.97
C ASN A 61 -10.02 -9.16 9.49
N LEU A 62 -11.21 -9.26 10.10
CA LEU A 62 -11.33 -9.28 11.57
C LEU A 62 -10.68 -10.52 12.18
N HIS A 63 -10.82 -11.66 11.50
CA HIS A 63 -10.17 -12.92 11.85
C HIS A 63 -9.02 -13.14 10.88
N ILE A 64 -7.82 -13.40 11.40
CA ILE A 64 -6.66 -13.70 10.55
C ILE A 64 -6.83 -15.12 9.97
N PRO A 65 -6.94 -15.29 8.63
CA PRO A 65 -7.25 -16.59 8.01
C PRO A 65 -6.07 -17.57 8.09
N THR A 66 -6.38 -18.88 8.09
CA THR A 66 -5.36 -19.96 8.10
C THR A 66 -5.27 -20.62 6.73
N VAL A 67 -4.28 -20.20 5.93
CA VAL A 67 -4.13 -20.69 4.56
C VAL A 67 -3.70 -22.15 4.54
N ALA A 68 -4.57 -23.02 4.02
CA ALA A 68 -4.28 -24.45 3.85
C ALA A 68 -3.79 -24.82 2.45
N SER A 69 -4.06 -23.98 1.45
CA SER A 69 -3.75 -24.27 0.05
C SER A 69 -3.32 -23.03 -0.73
N ARG A 70 -2.84 -23.25 -1.95
CA ARG A 70 -2.50 -22.16 -2.90
C ARG A 70 -3.72 -21.37 -3.40
N HIS A 71 -4.93 -21.90 -3.20
CA HIS A 71 -6.19 -21.38 -3.71
C HIS A 71 -7.22 -21.37 -2.56
N PRO A 72 -6.98 -20.57 -1.50
CA PRO A 72 -7.69 -20.67 -0.23
C PRO A 72 -9.22 -20.53 -0.38
N LEU A 73 -9.71 -19.64 -1.24
CA LEU A 73 -11.16 -19.43 -1.39
C LEU A 73 -11.89 -20.48 -2.23
N TRP A 74 -11.16 -21.29 -3.00
CA TRP A 74 -11.74 -22.39 -3.77
C TRP A 74 -11.63 -23.74 -3.09
N ASP A 75 -10.78 -23.85 -2.07
CA ASP A 75 -10.67 -25.05 -1.27
C ASP A 75 -11.87 -25.18 -0.33
N ARG A 76 -12.10 -26.38 0.20
CA ARG A 76 -13.15 -26.64 1.19
C ARG A 76 -12.74 -26.29 2.63
N HIS A 77 -11.54 -25.76 2.83
CA HIS A 77 -11.08 -25.36 4.15
C HIS A 77 -11.80 -24.07 4.57
N ASP A 78 -12.29 -24.04 5.80
CA ASP A 78 -12.84 -22.82 6.38
C ASP A 78 -11.72 -21.98 6.97
N GLU A 79 -11.27 -21.00 6.19
CA GLU A 79 -10.18 -20.08 6.54
C GLU A 79 -10.45 -19.30 7.84
N LEU A 80 -11.72 -19.08 8.17
CA LEU A 80 -12.19 -18.26 9.29
C LEU A 80 -12.55 -19.08 10.55
N ASP A 81 -12.43 -20.42 10.51
CA ASP A 81 -12.81 -21.30 11.63
C ASP A 81 -11.90 -21.13 12.86
N ASP A 82 -12.31 -20.28 13.79
CA ASP A 82 -11.55 -19.94 15.00
C ASP A 82 -12.40 -20.16 16.27
N PRO A 83 -12.57 -21.42 16.74
CA PRO A 83 -13.50 -21.74 17.82
C PRO A 83 -13.20 -21.02 19.14
N ASP A 84 -11.93 -20.65 19.37
CA ASP A 84 -11.48 -19.98 20.59
C ASP A 84 -11.36 -18.45 20.43
N ASN A 85 -11.72 -17.89 19.27
CA ASN A 85 -11.50 -16.47 18.90
C ASN A 85 -10.05 -15.98 19.15
N ALA A 86 -9.07 -16.87 19.05
CA ALA A 86 -7.67 -16.56 19.33
C ALA A 86 -7.01 -15.67 18.26
N ARG A 87 -7.64 -15.55 17.09
CA ARG A 87 -7.15 -14.82 15.90
C ARG A 87 -7.91 -13.51 15.66
N VAL A 88 -8.77 -13.11 16.62
CA VAL A 88 -9.45 -11.81 16.63
C VAL A 88 -8.61 -10.81 17.40
N LEU A 89 -8.02 -9.84 16.69
CA LEU A 89 -7.17 -8.80 17.27
C LEU A 89 -7.82 -7.42 17.11
N ASP A 90 -9.04 -7.28 17.63
CA ASP A 90 -9.92 -6.12 17.40
C ASP A 90 -9.67 -4.93 18.36
N LYS A 91 -9.10 -5.19 19.54
CA LYS A 91 -8.94 -4.17 20.59
C LYS A 91 -7.84 -3.15 20.34
N SER A 92 -6.90 -3.40 19.43
CA SER A 92 -5.81 -2.47 19.12
C SER A 92 -5.16 -2.78 17.76
N ARG A 93 -4.25 -1.91 17.29
CA ARG A 93 -3.43 -2.15 16.09
C ARG A 93 -2.44 -3.29 16.33
N TYR A 94 -2.93 -4.52 16.40
CA TYR A 94 -2.16 -5.73 16.63
C TYR A 94 -2.29 -6.68 15.43
N THR A 95 -1.24 -7.45 15.18
CA THR A 95 -1.20 -8.52 14.18
C THR A 95 -0.49 -9.73 14.76
N LEU A 96 -0.80 -10.92 14.24
CA LEU A 96 -0.08 -12.13 14.61
C LEU A 96 1.31 -12.10 14.00
N THR A 97 2.32 -12.32 14.84
CA THR A 97 3.66 -12.68 14.38
C THR A 97 3.70 -14.18 14.21
N THR A 98 4.12 -14.62 13.04
CA THR A 98 4.22 -16.04 12.71
C THR A 98 5.66 -16.46 12.43
N THR A 99 5.93 -17.76 12.43
CA THR A 99 7.19 -18.29 11.90
C THR A 99 7.27 -18.03 10.40
N ALA A 100 8.46 -17.70 9.91
CA ALA A 100 8.67 -17.34 8.50
C ALA A 100 8.39 -18.49 7.50
N LEU A 101 8.51 -19.74 7.93
CA LEU A 101 8.34 -20.93 7.09
C LEU A 101 6.98 -21.62 7.28
N ASP A 102 6.57 -21.84 8.53
CA ASP A 102 5.40 -22.67 8.85
C ASP A 102 4.15 -21.87 9.22
N ALA A 103 4.22 -20.54 9.19
CA ALA A 103 3.14 -19.63 9.57
C ALA A 103 2.54 -19.91 10.97
N ARG A 104 3.31 -20.52 11.89
CA ARG A 104 2.83 -20.82 13.25
C ARG A 104 2.83 -19.55 14.10
N PRO A 105 1.75 -19.26 14.84
CA PRO A 105 1.69 -18.06 15.67
C PRO A 105 2.74 -18.14 16.79
N LEU A 106 3.62 -17.13 16.84
CA LEU A 106 4.64 -16.95 17.89
C LEU A 106 4.21 -15.93 18.95
N GLY A 107 3.35 -14.99 18.58
CA GLY A 107 2.87 -13.94 19.47
C GLY A 107 2.15 -12.83 18.73
N ILE A 108 1.85 -11.76 19.45
CA ILE A 108 1.13 -10.60 18.94
C ILE A 108 2.14 -9.45 18.78
N ALA A 109 2.25 -8.89 17.57
CA ALA A 109 3.02 -7.69 17.29
C ALA A 109 2.10 -6.49 17.08
N ARG A 110 2.61 -5.30 17.40
CA ARG A 110 1.89 -4.04 17.17
C ARG A 110 2.14 -3.54 15.74
N MET A 111 1.09 -3.15 15.02
CA MET A 111 1.23 -2.49 13.74
C MET A 111 1.77 -1.06 13.92
N PRO A 112 2.53 -0.53 12.94
CA PRO A 112 3.04 0.84 12.98
C PRO A 112 1.95 1.90 13.19
N ARG A 113 2.31 2.97 13.90
CA ARG A 113 1.47 4.15 14.04
C ARG A 113 1.64 5.08 12.84
N ASP A 114 0.62 5.90 12.60
CA ASP A 114 0.67 6.93 11.57
C ASP A 114 1.75 7.96 11.94
N SER A 115 2.63 8.29 10.99
CA SER A 115 3.73 9.23 11.20
C SER A 115 3.83 10.21 10.03
N VAL A 116 3.97 11.49 10.35
CA VAL A 116 4.24 12.54 9.36
C VAL A 116 5.72 12.60 8.96
N ALA A 117 6.60 11.89 9.68
CA ALA A 117 8.03 11.97 9.45
C ALA A 117 8.47 11.54 8.03
N PRO A 118 7.97 10.42 7.45
CA PRO A 118 8.31 10.06 6.08
C PRO A 118 7.94 11.13 5.05
N LEU A 119 6.79 11.79 5.23
CA LEU A 119 6.34 12.87 4.36
C LEU A 119 7.29 14.08 4.44
N VAL A 120 7.64 14.50 5.66
CA VAL A 120 8.55 15.64 5.87
C VAL A 120 9.95 15.32 5.32
N THR A 121 10.46 14.12 5.55
CA THR A 121 11.75 13.67 5.00
C THR A 121 11.72 13.66 3.47
N ALA A 122 10.64 13.19 2.84
CA ALA A 122 10.49 13.19 1.38
C ALA A 122 10.47 14.61 0.80
N LEU A 123 9.72 15.54 1.41
CA LEU A 123 9.69 16.95 1.00
C LEU A 123 11.06 17.63 1.17
N ALA A 124 11.76 17.35 2.28
CA ALA A 124 13.10 17.87 2.52
C ALA A 124 14.12 17.34 1.49
N LEU A 125 14.06 16.05 1.15
CA LEU A 125 14.90 15.46 0.10
C LEU A 125 14.59 16.04 -1.30
N GLY A 126 13.31 16.20 -1.65
CA GLY A 126 12.91 16.84 -2.91
C GLY A 126 13.36 18.31 -2.98
N GLY A 127 13.24 19.04 -1.86
CA GLY A 127 13.75 20.40 -1.71
C GLY A 127 15.27 20.48 -1.83
N LEU A 128 16.00 19.51 -1.25
CA LEU A 128 17.45 19.38 -1.37
C LEU A 128 17.87 19.22 -2.83
N CYS A 129 17.27 18.26 -3.55
CA CYS A 129 17.57 18.03 -4.98
C CYS A 129 17.30 19.29 -5.81
N THR A 130 16.18 19.97 -5.56
CA THR A 130 15.80 21.22 -6.25
C THR A 130 16.80 22.35 -5.96
N ALA A 131 17.20 22.52 -4.70
CA ALA A 131 18.16 23.55 -4.29
C ALA A 131 19.55 23.33 -4.89
N LEU A 132 20.00 22.07 -4.97
CA LEU A 132 21.26 21.70 -5.63
C LEU A 132 21.22 22.01 -7.13
N LEU A 133 20.10 21.71 -7.80
CA LEU A 133 19.91 22.02 -9.22
C LEU A 133 20.01 23.53 -9.49
N LEU A 134 19.47 24.35 -8.58
CA LEU A 134 19.55 25.81 -8.64
C LEU A 134 20.89 26.39 -8.14
N LYS A 135 21.86 25.53 -7.77
CA LYS A 135 23.15 25.92 -7.16
C LYS A 135 23.02 26.78 -5.89
N ALA A 136 21.88 26.68 -5.21
CA ALA A 136 21.62 27.41 -3.98
C ALA A 136 22.16 26.62 -2.77
N LEU A 137 23.42 26.87 -2.43
CA LEU A 137 24.15 26.09 -1.42
C LEU A 137 23.55 26.21 -0.01
N TRP A 138 23.17 27.42 0.41
CA TRP A 138 22.57 27.65 1.72
C TRP A 138 21.25 26.88 1.93
N PRO A 139 20.23 26.99 1.06
CA PRO A 139 19.00 26.20 1.23
C PRO A 139 19.24 24.71 1.07
N SER A 140 20.22 24.26 0.25
CA SER A 140 20.57 22.84 0.19
C SER A 140 21.07 22.31 1.55
N LEU A 141 21.92 23.08 2.25
CA LEU A 141 22.40 22.69 3.57
C LEU A 141 21.24 22.63 4.59
N SER A 142 20.33 23.61 4.56
CA SER A 142 19.15 23.61 5.41
C SER A 142 18.23 22.40 5.18
N MET A 143 17.97 22.05 3.92
CA MET A 143 17.14 20.89 3.56
C MET A 143 17.80 19.57 3.93
N LEU A 144 19.12 19.47 3.81
CA LEU A 144 19.89 18.29 4.26
C LEU A 144 19.79 18.11 5.77
N LEU A 145 19.99 19.18 6.54
CA LEU A 145 19.89 19.14 8.00
C LEU A 145 18.46 18.79 8.46
N LEU A 146 17.44 19.35 7.80
CA LEU A 146 16.04 19.03 8.09
C LEU A 146 15.75 17.54 7.84
N ALA A 147 16.15 17.01 6.68
CA ALA A 147 15.95 15.59 6.35
C ALA A 147 16.65 14.68 7.36
N GLY A 148 17.90 15.00 7.72
CA GLY A 148 18.68 14.26 8.71
C GLY A 148 18.06 14.29 10.11
N LEU A 149 17.60 15.46 10.57
CA LEU A 149 16.96 15.62 11.86
C LEU A 149 15.64 14.82 11.93
N THR A 150 14.78 14.95 10.92
CA THR A 150 13.50 14.24 10.88
C THR A 150 13.73 12.72 10.84
N ALA A 151 14.70 12.24 10.07
CA ALA A 151 15.06 10.82 10.04
C ALA A 151 15.61 10.35 11.39
N ALA A 152 16.46 11.14 12.05
CA ALA A 152 17.01 10.80 13.36
C ALA A 152 15.92 10.71 14.44
N VAL A 153 14.97 11.66 14.46
CA VAL A 153 13.82 11.64 15.38
C VAL A 153 12.90 10.45 15.08
N TRP A 154 12.67 10.14 13.81
CA TRP A 154 11.78 9.06 13.40
C TRP A 154 12.35 7.67 13.70
N LEU A 155 13.65 7.49 13.49
CA LEU A 155 14.35 6.23 13.76
C LEU A 155 14.81 6.09 15.22
N TRP A 156 14.52 7.09 16.05
CA TRP A 156 14.90 7.04 17.45
C TRP A 156 14.18 5.88 18.16
N PRO A 157 14.89 5.02 18.92
CA PRO A 157 14.29 3.86 19.56
C PRO A 157 13.14 4.26 20.48
N GLN A 158 11.95 3.69 20.26
CA GLN A 158 10.83 3.88 21.16
C GLN A 158 10.80 2.76 22.21
N PRO A 159 10.49 3.06 23.49
CA PRO A 159 10.32 2.04 24.50
C PRO A 159 9.23 1.05 24.10
N GLU A 160 9.49 -0.24 24.32
CA GLU A 160 8.52 -1.30 24.08
C GLU A 160 7.43 -1.25 25.17
N GLU A 161 6.25 -0.72 24.83
CA GLU A 161 5.07 -0.78 25.70
C GLU A 161 4.58 -2.24 25.73
N ARG A 162 4.66 -2.88 26.90
CA ARG A 162 4.12 -4.23 27.14
C ARG A 162 2.60 -4.19 26.92
N PRO A 163 1.99 -5.18 26.23
CA PRO A 163 0.53 -5.24 26.12
C PRO A 163 -0.07 -5.24 27.52
N ASP A 164 -1.01 -4.33 27.77
CA ASP A 164 -1.81 -4.33 29.00
C ASP A 164 -2.63 -5.63 29.02
N GLU A 165 -2.54 -6.38 30.13
CA GLU A 165 -3.29 -7.64 30.38
C GLU A 165 -4.81 -7.45 30.30
#